data_AF-A0A969P1N3-F1
#
_entry.id   AF-A0A969P1N3-F1
#
_cell.length_a   1.000
_cell.length_b   1.000
_cell.length_c   1.000
_cell.angle_alpha   90.00
_cell.angle_beta   90.00
_cell.angle_gamma   90.00
#
_symmetry.space_group_name_H-M   'P 1'
#
loop_
_entity.id
_entity.type
_entity.pdbx_description
1 polymer ?
#
loop_
_entity_poly.entity_id
_entity_poly.type
_entity_poly.pdbx_seq_one_letter_code
_entity_poly.pdbx_strand_id
1 'polypeptide(L)'
;MSAANFQKVEETVGMVDAIFYAGDMVDYPHRASEWFDRFDAAWLDTPGEAGQPPYPQARPAFFPAFQGKYQEIFPEFPYTGGALLQHAALFGTIGNHEAPGRWRPDTATINEMDNDPQPRWYAEMSYEEQEEEINPSGDADLREQWIRDHSYEFTSYFEVWSHPDDGPQGEAYYAYQIGDVFLISMNVSRVWRDWEIAEWSRGKFTEQLEALNHPDEWGFGDMWFETFDEGSEQYDWLVDVLESDAFANARYRVVMAHQSAFGLGDNVVPALADPVVTIVYDDTGDESTLRLSWPVNADTWNDEIEPILGTITEIRYEYPVEDDVWLNDIEPLLLEYGVDLVLNGHSHVWNRAEVDGMHYLETSNVGNTFGAYYADEVGSVSERASWATSFWDELDSDDSRWDAENYPKTGDVHGREPVFPTEFNPMEELDPLEEDNRRLPFVSSNNLTVFSILDTGDGTVSSYVFDTRDPEGEVQLFDQFGLGR
;
A
#
# COMPACT_ATOMS: atom_id res chain seq x y z
N MET A 1 4.45 12.14 -10.61
CA MET A 1 5.15 13.45 -10.49
C MET A 1 6.39 13.39 -9.58
N SER A 2 6.97 12.22 -9.34
CA SER A 2 8.08 12.01 -8.40
C SER A 2 9.26 12.97 -8.58
N ALA A 3 9.76 13.15 -9.82
CA ALA A 3 10.85 14.08 -10.09
C ALA A 3 10.50 15.55 -9.75
N ALA A 4 9.24 15.98 -9.92
CA ALA A 4 8.82 17.31 -9.46
C ALA A 4 8.87 17.37 -7.93
N ASN A 5 8.30 16.37 -7.26
CA ASN A 5 8.26 16.29 -5.81
C ASN A 5 9.66 16.40 -5.18
N PHE A 6 10.60 15.56 -5.62
CA PHE A 6 11.96 15.54 -5.07
C PHE A 6 12.69 16.86 -5.30
N GLN A 7 12.52 17.46 -6.48
CA GLN A 7 13.10 18.78 -6.78
C GLN A 7 12.52 19.84 -5.85
N LYS A 8 11.21 19.81 -5.59
CA LYS A 8 10.53 20.79 -4.75
C LYS A 8 10.80 20.60 -3.27
N VAL A 9 11.08 19.40 -2.79
CA VAL A 9 11.63 19.17 -1.44
C VAL A 9 12.96 19.92 -1.29
N GLU A 10 13.92 19.68 -2.20
CA GLU A 10 15.24 20.34 -2.17
C GLU A 10 15.14 21.86 -2.28
N GLU A 11 14.29 22.39 -3.16
CA GLU A 11 14.10 23.83 -3.31
C GLU A 11 13.46 24.49 -2.07
N THR A 12 12.62 23.75 -1.34
CA THR A 12 11.84 24.28 -0.20
C THR A 12 12.64 24.27 1.11
N VAL A 13 13.26 23.14 1.44
CA VAL A 13 13.94 22.95 2.74
C VAL A 13 15.44 22.76 2.60
N GLY A 14 15.96 22.70 1.37
CA GLY A 14 17.37 22.43 1.12
C GLY A 14 17.71 20.98 1.44
N MET A 15 18.77 20.80 2.22
CA MET A 15 19.28 19.49 2.59
C MET A 15 18.46 18.92 3.77
N VAL A 16 17.95 17.69 3.61
CA VAL A 16 17.31 16.92 4.68
C VAL A 16 18.29 15.91 5.27
N ASP A 17 18.08 15.52 6.53
CA ASP A 17 18.95 14.57 7.23
C ASP A 17 18.56 13.10 6.97
N ALA A 18 17.26 12.84 6.78
CA ALA A 18 16.70 11.53 6.51
C ALA A 18 15.41 11.66 5.68
N ILE A 19 15.06 10.59 4.96
CA ILE A 19 13.82 10.49 4.17
C ILE A 19 13.10 9.21 4.58
N PHE A 20 11.81 9.34 4.89
CA PHE A 20 10.93 8.20 5.15
C PHE A 20 10.07 7.97 3.90
N TYR A 21 10.14 6.76 3.34
CA TYR A 21 9.48 6.40 2.11
C TYR A 21 8.54 5.21 2.37
N ALA A 22 7.25 5.49 2.51
CA ALA A 22 6.24 4.53 2.93
C ALA A 22 5.81 3.59 1.79
N GLY A 23 6.74 2.80 1.23
CA GLY A 23 6.50 1.78 0.19
C GLY A 23 6.17 2.32 -1.21
N ASP A 24 5.94 1.41 -2.14
CA ASP A 24 5.67 1.67 -3.56
C ASP A 24 6.72 2.60 -4.19
N MET A 25 7.96 2.16 -4.14
CA MET A 25 9.09 2.95 -4.65
C MET A 25 9.06 3.01 -6.17
N VAL A 26 8.70 1.89 -6.79
CA VAL A 26 8.53 1.74 -8.24
C VAL A 26 7.37 0.81 -8.55
N ASP A 27 6.74 0.96 -9.72
CA ASP A 27 5.61 0.12 -10.12
C ASP A 27 5.98 -1.37 -10.27
N TYR A 28 7.19 -1.65 -10.74
CA TYR A 28 7.62 -2.99 -11.17
C TYR A 28 9.07 -3.25 -10.72
N PRO A 29 9.30 -3.72 -9.49
CA PRO A 29 10.63 -3.74 -8.89
C PRO A 29 11.60 -4.69 -9.59
N HIS A 30 11.11 -5.72 -10.28
CA HIS A 30 11.92 -6.62 -11.12
C HIS A 30 12.37 -5.99 -12.44
N ARG A 31 11.81 -4.84 -12.81
CA ARG A 31 12.17 -4.14 -14.03
C ARG A 31 13.25 -3.10 -13.74
N ALA A 32 14.50 -3.44 -14.02
CA ALA A 32 15.66 -2.55 -13.80
C ALA A 32 15.48 -1.11 -14.34
N SER A 33 14.75 -0.91 -15.44
CA SER A 33 14.53 0.43 -15.97
C SER A 33 13.79 1.33 -14.99
N GLU A 34 12.85 0.81 -14.21
CA GLU A 34 12.13 1.57 -13.17
C GLU A 34 13.09 2.27 -12.20
N TRP A 35 14.20 1.61 -11.88
CA TRP A 35 15.20 2.13 -10.97
C TRP A 35 16.17 3.10 -11.65
N PHE A 36 16.65 2.77 -12.85
CA PHE A 36 17.86 3.40 -13.40
C PHE A 36 17.66 4.27 -14.65
N ASP A 37 16.75 3.91 -15.56
CA ASP A 37 16.71 4.54 -16.89
C ASP A 37 15.35 4.55 -17.62
N ARG A 38 14.24 4.42 -16.90
CA ARG A 38 12.88 4.51 -17.45
C ARG A 38 12.66 5.83 -18.18
N PHE A 39 12.45 5.71 -19.48
CA PHE A 39 11.94 6.75 -20.37
C PHE A 39 11.21 6.09 -21.54
N ASP A 40 10.03 6.61 -21.89
CA ASP A 40 9.33 6.23 -23.12
C ASP A 40 9.26 7.43 -24.07
N ALA A 41 9.83 7.27 -25.26
CA ALA A 41 9.82 8.31 -26.29
C ALA A 41 8.39 8.70 -26.72
N ALA A 42 7.41 7.80 -26.57
CA ALA A 42 6.01 8.09 -26.87
C ALA A 42 5.44 9.19 -25.97
N TRP A 43 6.02 9.44 -24.78
CA TRP A 43 5.59 10.53 -23.90
C TRP A 43 5.75 11.92 -24.54
N LEU A 44 6.70 12.08 -25.48
CA LEU A 44 6.86 13.32 -26.24
C LEU A 44 5.70 13.56 -27.23
N ASP A 45 5.08 12.48 -27.70
CA ASP A 45 3.97 12.54 -28.65
C ASP A 45 2.61 12.65 -27.94
N THR A 46 2.57 12.45 -26.62
CA THR A 46 1.37 12.56 -25.77
C THR A 46 1.56 13.58 -24.63
N PRO A 47 1.82 14.87 -24.95
CA PRO A 47 1.89 15.90 -23.93
C PRO A 47 0.54 16.07 -23.23
N GLY A 48 0.55 16.56 -21.99
CA GLY A 48 -0.67 16.88 -21.26
C GLY A 48 -1.48 17.98 -21.96
N GLU A 49 -2.80 17.88 -21.86
CA GLU A 49 -3.72 18.87 -22.40
C GLU A 49 -3.85 20.08 -21.45
N ALA A 50 -4.60 21.10 -21.87
CA ALA A 50 -4.85 22.27 -21.03
C ALA A 50 -5.52 21.85 -19.70
N GLY A 51 -4.91 22.25 -18.58
CA GLY A 51 -5.35 21.85 -17.24
C GLY A 51 -4.71 20.57 -16.72
N GLN A 52 -3.76 19.98 -17.46
CA GLN A 52 -2.95 18.84 -17.04
C GLN A 52 -1.47 19.21 -16.89
N PRO A 53 -0.68 18.42 -16.14
CA PRO A 53 0.78 18.52 -16.12
C PRO A 53 1.37 18.32 -17.52
N PRO A 54 2.58 18.82 -17.83
CA PRO A 54 3.18 18.71 -19.17
C PRO A 54 3.32 17.27 -19.70
N TYR A 55 3.61 16.31 -18.82
CA TYR A 55 3.76 14.88 -19.19
C TYR A 55 3.07 13.99 -18.14
N PRO A 56 1.72 13.90 -18.18
CA PRO A 56 0.96 13.24 -17.11
C PRO A 56 1.13 11.72 -17.10
N GLN A 57 1.59 11.13 -18.21
CA GLN A 57 1.84 9.69 -18.35
C GLN A 57 3.29 9.29 -18.08
N ALA A 58 4.19 10.27 -17.88
CA ALA A 58 5.59 9.98 -17.65
C ALA A 58 5.80 9.40 -16.25
N ARG A 59 6.60 8.34 -16.19
CA ARG A 59 6.98 7.65 -14.95
C ARG A 59 8.49 7.70 -14.80
N PRO A 60 9.02 8.75 -14.14
CA PRO A 60 10.46 8.95 -14.02
C PRO A 60 11.15 7.79 -13.30
N ALA A 61 12.34 7.42 -13.78
CA ALA A 61 13.19 6.44 -13.10
C ALA A 61 13.56 6.92 -11.69
N PHE A 62 13.49 6.01 -10.72
CA PHE A 62 13.63 6.31 -9.30
C PHE A 62 14.95 7.01 -8.97
N PHE A 63 16.09 6.37 -9.23
CA PHE A 63 17.40 6.92 -8.84
C PHE A 63 17.76 8.21 -9.58
N PRO A 64 17.60 8.32 -10.91
CA PRO A 64 17.86 9.59 -11.59
C PRO A 64 17.02 10.75 -11.06
N ALA A 65 15.74 10.52 -10.73
CA ALA A 65 14.89 11.54 -10.13
C ALA A 65 15.36 11.90 -8.70
N PHE A 66 15.70 10.92 -7.88
CA PHE A 66 16.20 11.12 -6.51
C PHE A 66 17.62 11.69 -6.41
N GLN A 67 18.35 11.70 -7.53
CA GLN A 67 19.68 12.26 -7.65
C GLN A 67 19.70 13.65 -8.29
N GLY A 68 18.55 14.16 -8.75
CA GLY A 68 18.47 15.44 -9.45
C GLY A 68 19.02 15.39 -10.89
N LYS A 69 18.97 14.22 -11.53
CA LYS A 69 19.59 13.94 -12.83
C LYS A 69 18.64 13.44 -13.90
N TYR A 70 17.33 13.48 -13.67
CA TYR A 70 16.38 12.89 -14.61
C TYR A 70 16.41 13.57 -16.00
N GLN A 71 16.73 14.87 -16.07
CA GLN A 71 16.94 15.57 -17.34
C GLN A 71 18.19 15.12 -18.13
N GLU A 72 19.11 14.34 -17.52
CA GLU A 72 20.19 13.68 -18.28
C GLU A 72 19.63 12.55 -19.17
N ILE A 73 18.48 11.98 -18.80
CA ILE A 73 17.80 10.88 -19.51
C ILE A 73 16.68 11.44 -20.39
N PHE A 74 15.87 12.35 -19.85
CA PHE A 74 14.75 12.99 -20.55
C PHE A 74 14.88 14.53 -20.50
N PRO A 75 15.70 15.16 -21.37
CA PRO A 75 15.98 16.59 -21.33
C PRO A 75 14.75 17.51 -21.47
N GLU A 76 13.70 17.04 -22.12
CA GLU A 76 12.46 17.79 -22.32
C GLU A 76 11.52 17.73 -21.10
N PHE A 77 11.78 16.86 -20.12
CA PHE A 77 10.99 16.81 -18.89
C PHE A 77 11.21 18.10 -18.07
N PRO A 78 10.16 18.71 -17.50
CA PRO A 78 10.27 20.02 -16.82
C PRO A 78 11.10 19.99 -15.53
N TYR A 79 11.30 18.82 -14.93
CA TYR A 79 11.97 18.68 -13.64
C TYR A 79 13.21 17.79 -13.75
N THR A 80 14.31 18.19 -13.11
CA THR A 80 15.51 17.35 -13.05
C THR A 80 15.45 16.33 -11.92
N GLY A 81 14.51 16.48 -10.98
CA GLY A 81 14.56 15.77 -9.69
C GLY A 81 15.27 16.59 -8.61
N GLY A 82 15.43 16.01 -7.43
CA GLY A 82 16.19 16.63 -6.33
C GLY A 82 17.41 15.79 -6.00
N ALA A 83 18.55 16.40 -5.63
CA ALA A 83 19.78 15.71 -5.23
C ALA A 83 19.72 15.17 -3.78
N LEU A 84 18.61 14.49 -3.44
CA LEU A 84 18.31 14.08 -2.07
C LEU A 84 19.11 12.85 -1.65
N LEU A 85 19.25 11.86 -2.53
CA LEU A 85 19.89 10.58 -2.22
C LEU A 85 21.39 10.70 -1.89
N GLN A 86 22.04 11.78 -2.35
CA GLN A 86 23.44 12.06 -2.06
C GLN A 86 23.66 12.69 -0.68
N HIS A 87 22.58 13.11 -0.01
CA HIS A 87 22.64 13.94 1.18
C HIS A 87 21.89 13.36 2.38
N ALA A 88 20.89 12.51 2.16
CA ALA A 88 20.07 11.92 3.21
C ALA A 88 20.06 10.39 3.12
N ALA A 89 19.99 9.74 4.28
CA ALA A 89 19.65 8.33 4.34
C ALA A 89 18.17 8.14 4.00
N LEU A 90 17.87 7.10 3.23
CA LEU A 90 16.52 6.79 2.77
C LEU A 90 16.05 5.52 3.47
N PHE A 91 14.98 5.64 4.24
CA PHE A 91 14.36 4.56 5.02
C PHE A 91 13.05 4.18 4.34
N GLY A 92 13.02 2.99 3.74
CA GLY A 92 11.85 2.46 3.04
C GLY A 92 11.12 1.39 3.84
N THR A 93 9.82 1.24 3.61
CA THR A 93 9.06 0.04 4.03
C THR A 93 8.56 -0.71 2.80
N ILE A 94 8.21 -1.99 2.94
CA ILE A 94 7.65 -2.82 1.87
C ILE A 94 6.21 -2.38 1.60
N GLY A 95 5.91 -2.04 0.34
CA GLY A 95 4.56 -1.86 -0.16
C GLY A 95 4.09 -2.99 -1.06
N ASN A 96 2.89 -2.83 -1.64
CA ASN A 96 2.32 -3.89 -2.46
C ASN A 96 3.09 -4.08 -3.78
N HIS A 97 3.72 -3.03 -4.29
CA HIS A 97 4.54 -3.13 -5.49
C HIS A 97 5.90 -3.77 -5.24
N GLU A 98 6.39 -3.83 -4.00
CA GLU A 98 7.65 -4.49 -3.66
C GLU A 98 7.54 -6.03 -3.60
N ALA A 99 6.33 -6.58 -3.80
CA ALA A 99 5.98 -7.98 -3.60
C ALA A 99 5.55 -8.68 -4.91
N PRO A 100 6.43 -8.76 -5.93
CA PRO A 100 6.06 -9.39 -7.19
C PRO A 100 5.70 -10.87 -6.95
N GLY A 101 4.79 -11.35 -7.80
CA GLY A 101 4.21 -12.67 -7.66
C GLY A 101 5.06 -13.78 -8.28
N ARG A 102 4.34 -14.80 -8.77
CA ARG A 102 4.92 -16.05 -9.21
C ARG A 102 5.83 -15.88 -10.42
N TRP A 103 6.94 -16.61 -10.43
CA TRP A 103 7.90 -16.60 -11.51
C TRP A 103 7.46 -17.50 -12.67
N ARG A 104 6.87 -16.90 -13.69
CA ARG A 104 6.32 -17.60 -14.89
C ARG A 104 6.71 -16.93 -16.21
N PRO A 105 8.02 -16.71 -16.48
CA PRO A 105 8.50 -15.91 -17.60
C PRO A 105 8.19 -16.50 -18.99
N ASP A 106 7.84 -17.79 -19.05
CA ASP A 106 7.47 -18.48 -20.29
C ASP A 106 6.04 -18.13 -20.74
N THR A 107 5.18 -17.67 -19.82
CA THR A 107 3.74 -17.42 -20.05
C THR A 107 3.28 -16.03 -19.67
N ALA A 108 4.07 -15.27 -18.91
CA ALA A 108 3.71 -13.97 -18.38
C ALA A 108 4.85 -12.95 -18.57
N THR A 109 4.48 -11.70 -18.81
CA THR A 109 5.35 -10.53 -18.73
C THR A 109 5.65 -10.18 -17.28
N ILE A 110 6.66 -9.34 -17.04
CA ILE A 110 6.98 -8.83 -15.69
C ILE A 110 5.73 -8.19 -15.06
N ASN A 111 5.03 -7.33 -15.80
CA ASN A 111 3.83 -6.66 -15.30
C ASN A 111 2.71 -7.64 -14.91
N GLU A 112 2.57 -8.75 -15.63
CA GLU A 112 1.59 -9.79 -15.30
C GLU A 112 2.03 -10.57 -14.05
N MET A 113 3.31 -10.93 -13.93
CA MET A 113 3.86 -11.61 -12.73
C MET A 113 3.77 -10.73 -11.48
N ASP A 114 4.01 -9.43 -11.60
CA ASP A 114 3.96 -8.49 -10.48
C ASP A 114 2.53 -8.37 -9.88
N ASN A 115 1.49 -8.73 -10.64
CA ASN A 115 0.10 -8.80 -10.16
C ASN A 115 -0.40 -10.24 -9.93
N ASP A 116 0.51 -11.21 -9.93
CA ASP A 116 0.23 -12.65 -9.82
C ASP A 116 0.77 -13.30 -8.52
N PRO A 117 0.68 -12.67 -7.33
CA PRO A 117 1.15 -13.33 -6.12
C PRO A 117 0.14 -14.38 -5.63
N GLN A 118 0.67 -15.40 -4.96
CA GLN A 118 -0.08 -16.39 -4.17
C GLN A 118 0.50 -16.50 -2.76
N PRO A 119 -0.29 -16.93 -1.75
CA PRO A 119 0.19 -17.01 -0.39
C PRO A 119 1.33 -18.01 -0.25
N ARG A 120 2.34 -17.69 0.57
CA ARG A 120 3.45 -18.60 0.84
C ARG A 120 2.98 -19.94 1.43
N TRP A 121 2.01 -19.93 2.35
CA TRP A 121 1.47 -21.16 2.94
C TRP A 121 0.89 -22.12 1.88
N TYR A 122 0.25 -21.59 0.83
CA TYR A 122 -0.28 -22.42 -0.25
C TYR A 122 0.85 -23.01 -1.10
N ALA A 123 1.86 -22.21 -1.44
CA ALA A 123 3.04 -22.71 -2.13
C ALA A 123 3.77 -23.77 -1.29
N GLU A 124 3.89 -23.61 0.02
CA GLU A 124 4.51 -24.60 0.90
C GLU A 124 3.78 -25.95 0.88
N MET A 125 2.45 -25.95 0.98
CA MET A 125 1.66 -27.19 0.88
C MET A 125 1.82 -27.83 -0.50
N SER A 126 1.75 -27.05 -1.57
CA SER A 126 1.92 -27.54 -2.94
C SER A 126 3.32 -28.11 -3.19
N TYR A 127 4.35 -27.54 -2.56
CA TYR A 127 5.71 -28.08 -2.56
C TYR A 127 5.76 -29.44 -1.87
N GLU A 128 5.15 -29.57 -0.68
CA GLU A 128 5.17 -30.80 0.12
C GLU A 128 4.54 -31.99 -0.63
N GLU A 129 3.48 -31.76 -1.40
CA GLU A 129 2.86 -32.78 -2.26
C GLU A 129 3.77 -33.27 -3.40
N GLN A 130 4.67 -32.40 -3.87
CA GLN A 130 5.52 -32.64 -5.04
C GLN A 130 6.99 -32.88 -4.68
N GLU A 131 7.36 -32.81 -3.40
CA GLU A 131 8.75 -32.81 -2.91
C GLU A 131 9.56 -33.99 -3.46
N GLU A 132 8.99 -35.21 -3.47
CA GLU A 132 9.68 -36.40 -3.97
C GLU A 132 10.09 -36.30 -5.45
N GLU A 133 9.34 -35.53 -6.25
CA GLU A 133 9.61 -35.31 -7.68
C GLU A 133 10.58 -34.15 -7.91
N ILE A 134 10.32 -32.99 -7.28
CA ILE A 134 11.05 -31.75 -7.57
C ILE A 134 12.33 -31.59 -6.74
N ASN A 135 12.38 -32.17 -5.54
CA ASN A 135 13.52 -32.07 -4.62
C ASN A 135 13.84 -33.40 -3.91
N PRO A 136 14.16 -34.49 -4.65
CA PRO A 136 14.43 -35.79 -4.05
C PRO A 136 15.66 -35.83 -3.13
N SER A 137 16.51 -34.78 -3.16
CA SER A 137 17.66 -34.62 -2.28
C SER A 137 17.34 -33.94 -0.95
N GLY A 138 16.16 -33.32 -0.81
CA GLY A 138 15.81 -32.49 0.36
C GLY A 138 16.73 -31.27 0.51
N ASP A 139 17.07 -30.62 -0.60
CA ASP A 139 17.90 -29.42 -0.62
C ASP A 139 17.09 -28.20 -0.16
N ALA A 140 17.47 -27.59 0.96
CA ALA A 140 16.74 -26.47 1.55
C ALA A 140 16.69 -25.24 0.63
N ASP A 141 17.76 -24.99 -0.13
CA ASP A 141 17.82 -23.83 -1.04
C ASP A 141 16.88 -24.04 -2.23
N LEU A 142 16.75 -25.29 -2.70
CA LEU A 142 15.80 -25.63 -3.77
C LEU A 142 14.35 -25.51 -3.29
N ARG A 143 14.05 -25.91 -2.04
CA ARG A 143 12.72 -25.72 -1.44
C ARG A 143 12.38 -24.23 -1.40
N GLU A 144 13.25 -23.40 -0.83
CA GLU A 144 12.98 -21.96 -0.71
C GLU A 144 12.84 -21.29 -2.07
N GLN A 145 13.71 -21.62 -3.03
CA GLN A 145 13.58 -21.13 -4.40
C GLN A 145 12.24 -21.54 -5.02
N TRP A 146 11.82 -22.79 -4.87
CA TRP A 146 10.56 -23.24 -5.44
C TRP A 146 9.37 -22.50 -4.84
N ILE A 147 9.32 -22.36 -3.51
CA ILE A 147 8.24 -21.63 -2.81
C ILE A 147 8.18 -20.20 -3.32
N ARG A 148 9.33 -19.51 -3.32
CA ARG A 148 9.45 -18.13 -3.82
C ARG A 148 8.95 -17.99 -5.26
N ASP A 149 9.36 -18.89 -6.14
CA ASP A 149 8.97 -18.89 -7.55
C ASP A 149 7.46 -19.21 -7.74
N HIS A 150 6.77 -19.76 -6.74
CA HIS A 150 5.34 -20.11 -6.76
C HIS A 150 4.47 -19.31 -5.76
N SER A 151 5.01 -18.27 -5.12
CA SER A 151 4.28 -17.37 -4.21
C SER A 151 4.46 -15.89 -4.60
N TYR A 152 4.66 -15.01 -3.62
CA TYR A 152 5.31 -13.71 -3.76
C TYR A 152 6.72 -13.73 -3.16
N GLU A 153 7.47 -12.65 -3.35
CA GLU A 153 8.84 -12.50 -2.90
C GLU A 153 9.24 -11.03 -2.71
N PHE A 154 10.40 -10.74 -2.11
CA PHE A 154 10.89 -9.37 -1.86
C PHE A 154 12.36 -9.16 -2.29
N THR A 155 12.89 -9.98 -3.18
CA THR A 155 14.32 -10.00 -3.56
C THR A 155 14.76 -8.65 -4.08
N SER A 156 14.00 -8.01 -4.97
CA SER A 156 14.36 -6.68 -5.47
C SER A 156 14.46 -5.66 -4.34
N TYR A 157 13.59 -5.72 -3.33
CA TYR A 157 13.69 -4.85 -2.16
C TYR A 157 15.01 -5.13 -1.40
N PHE A 158 15.31 -6.40 -1.09
CA PHE A 158 16.55 -6.74 -0.38
C PHE A 158 17.84 -6.48 -1.18
N GLU A 159 17.79 -6.52 -2.51
CA GLU A 159 18.97 -6.24 -3.36
C GLU A 159 19.21 -4.75 -3.60
N VAL A 160 18.15 -3.93 -3.63
CA VAL A 160 18.24 -2.49 -3.89
C VAL A 160 18.56 -1.71 -2.62
N TRP A 161 18.06 -2.18 -1.49
CA TRP A 161 18.18 -1.49 -0.20
C TRP A 161 19.33 -2.04 0.65
N SER A 162 19.74 -1.26 1.62
CA SER A 162 20.63 -1.71 2.70
C SER A 162 19.93 -1.40 4.00
N HIS A 163 19.73 -2.41 4.83
CA HIS A 163 18.97 -2.25 6.05
C HIS A 163 19.86 -2.49 7.27
N PRO A 164 19.38 -2.19 8.48
CA PRO A 164 20.16 -2.44 9.69
C PRO A 164 20.44 -3.94 9.89
N ASP A 165 21.70 -4.30 10.14
CA ASP A 165 22.19 -5.70 10.28
C ASP A 165 21.46 -6.54 11.37
N ASP A 166 20.62 -5.92 12.22
CA ASP A 166 19.89 -6.53 13.33
C ASP A 166 18.36 -6.64 13.11
N GLY A 167 17.88 -6.39 11.89
CA GLY A 167 16.48 -6.62 11.52
C GLY A 167 16.10 -8.11 11.46
N PRO A 168 14.96 -8.54 12.06
CA PRO A 168 14.43 -9.89 11.89
C PRO A 168 13.91 -10.14 10.45
N GLN A 169 13.67 -11.41 10.09
CA GLN A 169 13.10 -11.84 8.80
C GLN A 169 13.79 -11.27 7.55
N GLY A 170 15.12 -11.18 7.57
CA GLY A 170 15.88 -10.62 6.45
C GLY A 170 15.64 -9.12 6.24
N GLU A 171 15.22 -8.41 7.28
CA GLU A 171 15.05 -6.94 7.31
C GLU A 171 13.76 -6.42 6.66
N ALA A 172 12.74 -7.29 6.47
CA ALA A 172 11.42 -6.93 5.96
C ALA A 172 10.69 -5.87 6.83
N TYR A 173 11.01 -5.86 8.12
CA TYR A 173 10.63 -4.84 9.08
C TYR A 173 11.82 -4.57 10.02
N TYR A 174 11.96 -3.34 10.49
CA TYR A 174 13.13 -2.90 11.26
C TYR A 174 12.83 -1.68 12.12
N ALA A 175 13.74 -1.38 13.06
CA ALA A 175 13.68 -0.18 13.87
C ALA A 175 15.04 0.51 13.89
N TYR A 176 15.07 1.84 13.93
CA TYR A 176 16.32 2.59 13.85
C TYR A 176 16.23 3.96 14.56
N GLN A 177 17.26 4.32 15.32
CA GLN A 177 17.37 5.64 15.95
C GLN A 177 18.12 6.62 15.04
N ILE A 178 17.45 7.72 14.68
CA ILE A 178 17.95 8.81 13.83
C ILE A 178 17.94 10.10 14.65
N GLY A 179 19.04 10.40 15.33
CA GLY A 179 19.12 11.60 16.18
C GLY A 179 18.04 11.56 17.27
N ASP A 180 17.07 12.47 17.20
CA ASP A 180 15.93 12.57 18.15
C ASP A 180 14.75 11.66 17.80
N VAL A 181 14.73 11.05 16.60
CA VAL A 181 13.63 10.22 16.07
C VAL A 181 13.95 8.74 16.23
N PHE A 182 13.03 7.97 16.78
CA PHE A 182 13.05 6.51 16.69
C PHE A 182 12.00 6.07 15.67
N LEU A 183 12.46 5.49 14.57
CA LEU A 183 11.64 4.99 13.48
C LEU A 183 11.42 3.49 13.66
N ILE A 184 10.17 3.05 13.51
CA ILE A 184 9.76 1.65 13.36
C ILE A 184 9.17 1.52 11.95
N SER A 185 9.73 0.66 11.12
CA SER A 185 9.22 0.32 9.80
C SER A 185 8.58 -1.06 9.87
N MET A 186 7.27 -1.13 9.71
CA MET A 186 6.51 -2.39 9.72
C MET A 186 6.20 -2.85 8.29
N ASN A 187 6.23 -4.15 8.07
CA ASN A 187 5.70 -4.78 6.87
C ASN A 187 4.20 -5.01 7.03
N VAL A 188 3.43 -3.95 6.79
CA VAL A 188 1.98 -4.02 6.63
C VAL A 188 1.70 -3.81 5.15
N SER A 189 1.65 -4.92 4.42
CA SER A 189 1.46 -4.94 2.97
C SER A 189 0.56 -6.10 2.55
N ARG A 190 -0.24 -5.84 1.51
CA ARG A 190 -1.15 -6.80 0.89
C ARG A 190 -1.18 -6.57 -0.61
N VAL A 191 -1.59 -7.58 -1.36
CA VAL A 191 -1.73 -7.43 -2.82
C VAL A 191 -2.81 -6.40 -3.16
N TRP A 192 -2.60 -5.58 -4.20
CA TRP A 192 -3.68 -4.78 -4.76
C TRP A 192 -4.50 -5.63 -5.74
N ARG A 193 -5.84 -5.65 -5.59
CA ARG A 193 -6.77 -6.36 -6.48
C ARG A 193 -7.93 -5.47 -6.90
N ASP A 194 -8.49 -5.80 -8.06
CA ASP A 194 -9.66 -5.13 -8.63
C ASP A 194 -10.91 -5.35 -7.74
N TRP A 195 -11.77 -4.33 -7.67
CA TRP A 195 -13.04 -4.33 -6.96
C TRP A 195 -14.15 -5.04 -7.75
N GLU A 196 -14.06 -5.13 -9.08
CA GLU A 196 -15.11 -5.72 -9.89
C GLU A 196 -15.35 -7.20 -9.56
N ILE A 197 -16.62 -7.54 -9.30
CA ILE A 197 -17.09 -8.92 -9.36
C ILE A 197 -17.32 -9.26 -10.84
N ALA A 198 -16.39 -9.98 -11.44
CA ALA A 198 -16.50 -10.43 -12.83
C ALA A 198 -15.97 -11.86 -13.00
N GLU A 199 -16.60 -12.64 -13.88
CA GLU A 199 -16.22 -14.04 -14.14
C GLU A 199 -14.77 -14.22 -14.60
N TRP A 200 -14.17 -13.17 -15.17
CA TRP A 200 -12.78 -13.15 -15.64
C TRP A 200 -11.80 -12.55 -14.62
N SER A 201 -12.30 -11.95 -13.55
CA SER A 201 -11.47 -11.20 -12.59
C SER A 201 -10.98 -12.12 -11.48
N ARG A 202 -9.69 -12.01 -11.20
CA ARG A 202 -9.08 -12.46 -9.94
C ARG A 202 -9.11 -11.26 -9.00
N GLY A 203 -10.27 -11.05 -8.40
CA GLY A 203 -10.60 -9.81 -7.70
C GLY A 203 -10.36 -9.87 -6.21
N LYS A 204 -10.63 -8.74 -5.57
CA LYS A 204 -10.64 -8.58 -4.13
C LYS A 204 -11.72 -9.44 -3.46
N PHE A 205 -12.87 -9.60 -4.12
CA PHE A 205 -14.06 -10.22 -3.54
C PHE A 205 -14.43 -11.59 -4.10
N THR A 206 -13.93 -11.95 -5.29
CA THR A 206 -14.25 -13.24 -5.94
C THR A 206 -13.08 -13.77 -6.75
N GLU A 207 -13.03 -15.09 -6.90
CA GLU A 207 -12.14 -15.75 -7.85
C GLU A 207 -12.70 -15.78 -9.27
N GLN A 208 -11.78 -15.94 -10.23
CA GLN A 208 -12.10 -16.13 -11.63
C GLN A 208 -12.86 -17.46 -11.82
N LEU A 209 -13.97 -17.42 -12.58
CA LEU A 209 -14.86 -18.56 -12.81
C LEU A 209 -14.11 -19.76 -13.41
N GLU A 210 -13.21 -19.52 -14.36
CA GLU A 210 -12.41 -20.57 -15.01
C GLU A 210 -11.35 -21.17 -14.08
N ALA A 211 -10.99 -20.49 -12.99
CA ALA A 211 -9.95 -20.91 -12.04
C ALA A 211 -10.51 -21.60 -10.78
N LEU A 212 -11.83 -21.61 -10.56
CA LEU A 212 -12.44 -22.09 -9.30
C LEU A 212 -12.01 -23.49 -8.86
N ASN A 213 -11.67 -24.38 -9.80
CA ASN A 213 -11.24 -25.75 -9.51
C ASN A 213 -9.74 -25.97 -9.85
N HIS A 214 -8.98 -24.88 -9.96
CA HIS A 214 -7.55 -24.80 -10.22
C HIS A 214 -6.93 -23.88 -9.17
N PRO A 215 -6.67 -24.38 -7.93
CA PRO A 215 -6.17 -23.56 -6.84
C PRO A 215 -4.78 -22.96 -7.12
N ASP A 216 -4.02 -23.58 -8.04
CA ASP A 216 -2.82 -23.02 -8.65
C ASP A 216 -3.10 -21.81 -9.55
N GLU A 217 -4.33 -21.34 -9.68
CA GLU A 217 -4.70 -20.11 -10.39
C GLU A 217 -5.62 -19.19 -9.57
N TRP A 218 -5.84 -19.48 -8.28
CA TRP A 218 -6.55 -18.57 -7.38
C TRP A 218 -5.71 -17.35 -7.05
N GLY A 219 -6.39 -16.23 -6.79
CA GLY A 219 -5.79 -15.00 -6.29
C GLY A 219 -5.77 -14.83 -4.79
N PHE A 220 -6.56 -15.63 -4.07
CA PHE A 220 -6.70 -15.59 -2.61
C PHE A 220 -7.18 -14.24 -2.08
N GLY A 221 -7.93 -13.49 -2.90
CA GLY A 221 -8.46 -12.18 -2.57
C GLY A 221 -7.34 -11.15 -2.35
N ASP A 222 -7.56 -10.28 -1.37
CA ASP A 222 -6.70 -9.18 -0.91
C ASP A 222 -5.68 -9.65 0.13
N MET A 223 -5.05 -10.79 -0.15
CA MET A 223 -4.17 -11.48 0.79
C MET A 223 -2.99 -10.61 1.24
N TRP A 224 -2.54 -10.85 2.47
CA TRP A 224 -1.36 -10.19 3.03
C TRP A 224 -0.09 -10.88 2.58
N PHE A 225 1.00 -10.12 2.55
CA PHE A 225 2.34 -10.65 2.31
C PHE A 225 3.10 -10.95 3.61
N GLU A 226 2.63 -10.46 4.76
CA GLU A 226 3.20 -10.78 6.07
C GLU A 226 2.11 -10.61 7.12
N THR A 227 2.12 -11.44 8.16
CA THR A 227 1.18 -11.26 9.27
C THR A 227 1.76 -10.33 10.33
N PHE A 228 0.87 -9.64 11.04
CA PHE A 228 1.23 -8.65 12.06
C PHE A 228 0.25 -8.64 13.25
N ASP A 229 -0.60 -9.67 13.35
CA ASP A 229 -1.50 -9.89 14.48
C ASP A 229 -0.75 -10.35 15.75
N GLU A 230 -1.43 -10.37 16.90
CA GLU A 230 -0.86 -10.77 18.21
C GLU A 230 -0.14 -12.15 18.18
N GLY A 231 -0.46 -13.03 17.22
CA GLY A 231 0.18 -14.34 17.06
C GLY A 231 1.43 -14.36 16.16
N SER A 232 1.78 -13.24 15.53
CA SER A 232 2.86 -13.14 14.53
C SER A 232 4.24 -12.83 15.13
N GLU A 233 5.29 -13.26 14.43
CA GLU A 233 6.67 -12.90 14.81
C GLU A 233 6.92 -11.39 14.72
N GLN A 234 6.25 -10.70 13.79
CA GLN A 234 6.35 -9.25 13.64
C GLN A 234 5.74 -8.52 14.84
N TYR A 235 4.62 -9.00 15.39
CA TYR A 235 4.02 -8.44 16.59
C TYR A 235 4.91 -8.64 17.82
N ASP A 236 5.41 -9.86 18.04
CA ASP A 236 6.34 -10.15 19.13
C ASP A 236 7.58 -9.24 19.07
N TRP A 237 8.14 -9.06 17.87
CA TRP A 237 9.24 -8.12 17.64
C TRP A 237 8.86 -6.67 17.93
N LEU A 238 7.67 -6.23 17.52
CA LEU A 238 7.19 -4.87 17.76
C LEU A 238 7.10 -4.60 19.28
N VAL A 239 6.56 -5.55 20.05
CA VAL A 239 6.51 -5.46 21.52
C VAL A 239 7.92 -5.28 22.10
N ASP A 240 8.88 -6.12 21.69
CA ASP A 240 10.28 -6.02 22.15
C ASP A 240 10.90 -4.65 21.82
N VAL A 241 10.61 -4.10 20.64
CA VAL A 241 11.09 -2.78 20.20
C VAL A 241 10.49 -1.66 21.04
N LEU A 242 9.18 -1.70 21.29
CA LEU A 242 8.47 -0.69 22.06
C LEU A 242 8.87 -0.70 23.55
N GLU A 243 9.21 -1.87 24.09
CA GLU A 243 9.76 -2.03 25.44
C GLU A 243 11.22 -1.54 25.58
N SER A 244 11.90 -1.24 24.47
CA SER A 244 13.32 -0.89 24.48
C SER A 244 13.61 0.48 25.10
N ASP A 245 14.76 0.60 25.77
CA ASP A 245 15.26 1.88 26.29
C ASP A 245 15.43 2.93 25.19
N ALA A 246 15.80 2.51 23.97
CA ALA A 246 16.01 3.43 22.85
C ALA A 246 14.69 4.09 22.44
N PHE A 247 13.63 3.30 22.24
CA PHE A 247 12.29 3.80 21.96
C PHE A 247 11.75 4.67 23.10
N ALA A 248 11.88 4.21 24.35
CA ALA A 248 11.39 4.92 25.51
C ALA A 248 12.05 6.31 25.66
N ASN A 249 13.35 6.43 25.37
CA ASN A 249 14.11 7.68 25.49
C ASN A 249 14.09 8.57 24.25
N ALA A 250 13.57 8.09 23.12
CA ALA A 250 13.42 8.89 21.90
C ALA A 250 12.51 10.11 22.13
N ARG A 251 12.84 11.22 21.48
CA ARG A 251 12.05 12.46 21.58
C ARG A 251 10.82 12.39 20.69
N TYR A 252 10.97 11.82 19.50
CA TYR A 252 9.89 11.57 18.55
C TYR A 252 9.89 10.09 18.17
N ARG A 253 8.72 9.47 18.17
CA ARG A 253 8.51 8.05 17.89
C ARG A 253 7.59 7.93 16.69
N VAL A 254 8.11 7.34 15.62
CA VAL A 254 7.44 7.26 14.34
C VAL A 254 7.28 5.81 13.96
N VAL A 255 6.06 5.39 13.64
CA VAL A 255 5.78 4.12 12.97
C VAL A 255 5.49 4.41 11.50
N MET A 256 6.08 3.64 10.61
CA MET A 256 5.89 3.74 9.17
C MET A 256 5.40 2.39 8.65
N ALA A 257 4.33 2.42 7.88
CA ALA A 257 3.74 1.28 7.20
C ALA A 257 3.30 1.70 5.79
N HIS A 258 3.25 0.78 4.84
CA HIS A 258 2.78 1.13 3.51
C HIS A 258 1.26 1.22 3.46
N GLN A 259 0.55 0.17 3.86
CA GLN A 259 -0.91 0.13 3.78
C GLN A 259 -1.54 1.22 4.64
N SER A 260 -2.55 1.91 4.11
CA SER A 260 -3.38 2.84 4.87
C SER A 260 -4.18 2.07 5.92
N ALA A 261 -3.87 2.29 7.20
CA ALA A 261 -4.64 1.76 8.33
C ALA A 261 -5.76 2.71 8.81
N PHE A 262 -5.85 3.86 8.16
CA PHE A 262 -6.87 4.87 8.34
C PHE A 262 -7.02 5.63 7.02
N GLY A 263 -8.13 6.34 6.88
CA GLY A 263 -8.19 7.47 5.96
C GLY A 263 -9.27 7.41 4.90
N LEU A 264 -9.12 8.30 3.92
CA LEU A 264 -10.17 8.62 2.96
C LEU A 264 -9.90 8.05 1.57
N GLY A 265 -8.71 7.50 1.31
CA GLY A 265 -8.34 7.00 -0.01
C GLY A 265 -8.80 5.56 -0.25
N ASP A 266 -8.88 5.15 -1.51
CA ASP A 266 -9.58 3.93 -1.95
C ASP A 266 -9.13 2.66 -1.21
N ASN A 267 -7.81 2.53 -1.04
CA ASN A 267 -7.20 1.30 -0.59
C ASN A 267 -7.17 1.11 0.93
N VAL A 268 -7.79 2.00 1.70
CA VAL A 268 -8.13 1.74 3.12
C VAL A 268 -9.26 0.70 3.25
N VAL A 269 -10.00 0.45 2.17
CA VAL A 269 -11.02 -0.61 2.10
C VAL A 269 -10.51 -1.70 1.17
N PRO A 270 -10.53 -2.97 1.60
CA PRO A 270 -11.16 -3.52 2.79
C PRO A 270 -10.33 -3.25 4.05
N ALA A 271 -10.93 -3.47 5.21
CA ALA A 271 -10.21 -3.45 6.48
C ALA A 271 -8.96 -4.34 6.45
N LEU A 272 -8.02 -4.08 7.34
CA LEU A 272 -6.84 -4.91 7.53
C LEU A 272 -7.22 -6.16 8.33
N ALA A 273 -8.05 -7.02 7.74
CA ALA A 273 -8.50 -8.30 8.30
C ALA A 273 -8.09 -9.49 7.43
N ASP A 274 -7.92 -10.65 8.06
CA ASP A 274 -7.72 -11.90 7.35
C ASP A 274 -8.93 -12.20 6.43
N PRO A 275 -8.73 -12.65 5.18
CA PRO A 275 -9.83 -12.94 4.28
C PRO A 275 -10.69 -14.09 4.81
N VAL A 276 -11.97 -13.84 5.05
CA VAL A 276 -12.96 -14.87 5.32
C VAL A 276 -13.50 -15.38 3.98
N VAL A 277 -13.10 -16.60 3.63
CA VAL A 277 -13.48 -17.23 2.36
C VAL A 277 -14.78 -18.01 2.51
N THR A 278 -15.66 -17.88 1.53
CA THR A 278 -16.80 -18.79 1.34
C THR A 278 -16.69 -19.47 -0.01
N ILE A 279 -16.60 -20.80 0.02
CA ILE A 279 -16.57 -21.67 -1.16
C ILE A 279 -17.95 -22.31 -1.31
N VAL A 280 -18.59 -22.08 -2.46
CA VAL A 280 -19.86 -22.71 -2.83
C VAL A 280 -19.55 -23.86 -3.79
N TYR A 281 -20.14 -25.02 -3.55
CA TYR A 281 -19.89 -26.21 -4.35
C TYR A 281 -21.14 -27.08 -4.50
N ASP A 282 -21.17 -27.88 -5.56
CA ASP A 282 -22.20 -28.90 -5.79
C ASP A 282 -21.88 -30.17 -4.97
N ASP A 283 -22.76 -30.50 -4.02
CA ASP A 283 -22.77 -31.75 -3.28
C ASP A 283 -23.86 -32.68 -3.80
N THR A 284 -23.52 -33.48 -4.81
CA THR A 284 -24.42 -34.49 -5.40
C THR A 284 -25.74 -33.95 -5.96
N GLY A 285 -25.71 -32.73 -6.48
CA GLY A 285 -26.82 -32.01 -7.10
C GLY A 285 -27.52 -31.00 -6.18
N ASP A 286 -27.07 -30.86 -4.93
CA ASP A 286 -27.50 -29.81 -3.99
C ASP A 286 -26.35 -28.81 -3.75
N GLU A 287 -26.66 -27.53 -3.61
CA GLU A 287 -25.67 -26.49 -3.30
C GLU A 287 -25.27 -26.57 -1.82
N SER A 288 -23.95 -26.57 -1.55
CA SER A 288 -23.36 -26.54 -0.21
C SER A 288 -22.32 -25.44 -0.10
N THR A 289 -22.03 -25.02 1.13
CA THR A 289 -21.04 -23.97 1.41
C THR A 289 -20.03 -24.41 2.47
N LEU A 290 -18.77 -24.06 2.23
CA LEU A 290 -17.66 -24.16 3.18
C LEU A 290 -17.17 -22.74 3.48
N ARG A 291 -17.08 -22.37 4.77
CA ARG A 291 -16.59 -21.06 5.21
C ARG A 291 -15.39 -21.22 6.11
N LEU A 292 -14.29 -20.56 5.76
CA LEU A 292 -12.97 -20.62 6.42
C LEU A 292 -12.37 -19.20 6.49
N SER A 293 -11.24 -19.05 7.15
CA SER A 293 -10.39 -17.86 7.05
C SER A 293 -9.02 -18.26 6.52
N TRP A 294 -8.45 -17.44 5.64
CA TRP A 294 -7.04 -17.57 5.27
C TRP A 294 -6.15 -16.98 6.35
N PRO A 295 -4.95 -17.55 6.60
CA PRO A 295 -4.43 -18.81 6.04
C PRO A 295 -5.06 -20.07 6.68
N VAL A 296 -5.03 -21.21 5.97
CA VAL A 296 -5.35 -22.54 6.55
C VAL A 296 -4.12 -23.44 6.58
N ASN A 297 -4.14 -24.46 7.43
CA ASN A 297 -3.10 -25.50 7.46
C ASN A 297 -3.41 -26.64 6.47
N ALA A 298 -2.41 -27.51 6.27
CA ALA A 298 -2.50 -28.66 5.35
C ALA A 298 -3.61 -29.66 5.71
N ASP A 299 -3.87 -29.90 6.99
CA ASP A 299 -4.93 -30.83 7.40
C ASP A 299 -6.30 -30.28 6.97
N THR A 300 -6.59 -29.00 7.24
CA THR A 300 -7.81 -28.33 6.79
C THR A 300 -7.92 -28.31 5.26
N TRP A 301 -6.81 -28.05 4.55
CA TRP A 301 -6.82 -28.07 3.08
C TRP A 301 -7.21 -29.46 2.54
N ASN A 302 -6.52 -30.51 3.01
CA ASN A 302 -6.70 -31.88 2.52
C ASN A 302 -8.06 -32.48 2.93
N ASP A 303 -8.55 -32.15 4.12
CA ASP A 303 -9.79 -32.72 4.65
C ASP A 303 -11.04 -31.98 4.16
N GLU A 304 -10.96 -30.67 3.90
CA GLU A 304 -12.13 -29.82 3.62
C GLU A 304 -12.16 -29.23 2.20
N ILE A 305 -11.02 -28.82 1.63
CA ILE A 305 -10.95 -28.12 0.33
C ILE A 305 -10.65 -29.08 -0.81
N GLU A 306 -9.60 -29.90 -0.70
CA GLU A 306 -9.20 -30.85 -1.75
C GLU A 306 -10.38 -31.76 -2.21
N PRO A 307 -11.24 -32.29 -1.32
CA PRO A 307 -12.31 -33.21 -1.71
C PRO A 307 -13.43 -32.56 -2.54
N ILE A 308 -13.57 -31.23 -2.49
CA ILE A 308 -14.60 -30.49 -3.23
C ILE A 308 -14.07 -29.87 -4.53
N LEU A 309 -12.76 -30.00 -4.80
CA LEU A 309 -12.21 -29.62 -6.11
C LEU A 309 -12.88 -30.41 -7.24
N GLY A 310 -13.22 -29.71 -8.31
CA GLY A 310 -14.02 -30.20 -9.43
C GLY A 310 -15.52 -29.95 -9.29
N THR A 311 -16.01 -29.54 -8.11
CA THR A 311 -17.42 -29.21 -7.88
C THR A 311 -17.65 -27.77 -7.39
N ILE A 312 -16.59 -26.97 -7.20
CA ILE A 312 -16.69 -25.57 -6.79
C ILE A 312 -17.36 -24.75 -7.90
N THR A 313 -18.37 -23.98 -7.51
CA THR A 313 -19.15 -23.09 -8.38
C THR A 313 -18.95 -21.62 -8.07
N GLU A 314 -18.41 -21.28 -6.89
CA GLU A 314 -18.06 -19.91 -6.50
C GLU A 314 -17.02 -19.91 -5.37
N ILE A 315 -16.12 -18.94 -5.38
CA ILE A 315 -15.29 -18.57 -4.23
C ILE A 315 -15.42 -17.07 -4.06
N ARG A 316 -15.76 -16.64 -2.84
CA ARG A 316 -15.84 -15.22 -2.48
C ARG A 316 -15.15 -14.93 -1.16
N TYR A 317 -14.74 -13.68 -0.99
CA TYR A 317 -13.97 -13.18 0.14
C TYR A 317 -14.69 -12.06 0.86
N GLU A 318 -14.65 -12.08 2.18
CA GLU A 318 -15.16 -11.04 3.05
C GLU A 318 -14.07 -10.60 4.04
N TYR A 319 -14.05 -9.31 4.37
CA TYR A 319 -13.04 -8.70 5.23
C TYR A 319 -13.77 -7.97 6.37
N PRO A 320 -14.09 -8.66 7.47
CA PRO A 320 -14.86 -8.09 8.56
C PRO A 320 -14.12 -6.92 9.20
N VAL A 321 -14.79 -5.76 9.33
CA VAL A 321 -14.20 -4.54 9.94
C VAL A 321 -13.93 -4.77 11.42
N GLU A 322 -14.76 -5.59 12.08
CA GLU A 322 -14.57 -5.97 13.48
C GLU A 322 -13.29 -6.79 13.72
N ASP A 323 -12.76 -7.43 12.68
CA ASP A 323 -11.55 -8.26 12.73
C ASP A 323 -10.31 -7.50 12.22
N ASP A 324 -10.38 -6.17 12.06
CA ASP A 324 -9.24 -5.35 11.65
C ASP A 324 -8.09 -5.43 12.66
N VAL A 325 -6.99 -6.04 12.25
CA VAL A 325 -5.82 -6.31 13.10
C VAL A 325 -5.10 -5.02 13.48
N TRP A 326 -5.09 -4.00 12.62
CA TRP A 326 -4.48 -2.74 13.00
C TRP A 326 -5.25 -2.07 14.12
N LEU A 327 -6.58 -2.03 14.03
CA LEU A 327 -7.43 -1.44 15.06
C LEU A 327 -7.36 -2.22 16.38
N ASN A 328 -7.38 -3.55 16.31
CA ASN A 328 -7.54 -4.41 17.48
C ASN A 328 -6.22 -4.71 18.21
N ASP A 329 -5.13 -4.88 17.47
CA ASP A 329 -3.87 -5.39 18.03
C ASP A 329 -2.77 -4.33 18.02
N ILE A 330 -2.59 -3.61 16.89
CA ILE A 330 -1.47 -2.68 16.69
C ILE A 330 -1.72 -1.31 17.33
N GLU A 331 -2.80 -0.62 16.95
CA GLU A 331 -3.09 0.74 17.45
C GLU A 331 -3.10 0.82 18.98
N PRO A 332 -3.76 -0.09 19.72
CA PRO A 332 -3.75 -0.04 21.18
C PRO A 332 -2.34 -0.13 21.76
N LEU A 333 -1.47 -0.95 21.17
CA LEU A 333 -0.08 -1.09 21.56
C LEU A 333 0.70 0.21 21.29
N LEU A 334 0.52 0.81 20.10
CA LEU A 334 1.18 2.08 19.77
C LEU A 334 0.76 3.21 20.73
N LEU A 335 -0.52 3.27 21.09
CA LEU A 335 -1.06 4.24 22.06
C LEU A 335 -0.50 4.00 23.46
N GLU A 336 -0.44 2.75 23.92
CA GLU A 336 0.11 2.40 25.25
C GLU A 336 1.56 2.87 25.40
N TYR A 337 2.37 2.67 24.37
CA TYR A 337 3.78 3.03 24.37
C TYR A 337 4.05 4.50 23.98
N GLY A 338 2.99 5.22 23.56
CA GLY A 338 3.03 6.64 23.24
C GLY A 338 3.83 6.93 21.98
N VAL A 339 3.46 6.28 20.87
CA VAL A 339 3.89 6.66 19.51
C VAL A 339 3.30 8.04 19.17
N ASP A 340 4.09 8.89 18.52
CA ASP A 340 3.69 10.25 18.18
C ASP A 340 3.06 10.36 16.79
N LEU A 341 3.59 9.58 15.83
CA LEU A 341 3.21 9.64 14.42
C LEU A 341 3.19 8.24 13.79
N VAL A 342 2.08 7.91 13.13
CA VAL A 342 1.97 6.82 12.15
C VAL A 342 1.96 7.45 10.76
N LEU A 343 2.92 7.03 9.92
CA LEU A 343 3.07 7.44 8.54
C LEU A 343 2.65 6.30 7.60
N ASN A 344 1.66 6.57 6.75
CA ASN A 344 1.16 5.60 5.75
C ASN A 344 1.42 6.05 4.31
N GLY A 345 1.28 5.11 3.37
CA GLY A 345 1.36 5.29 1.93
C GLY A 345 0.10 4.78 1.19
N HIS A 346 0.31 4.22 -0.01
CA HIS A 346 -0.64 3.38 -0.75
C HIS A 346 -1.91 4.01 -1.37
N SER A 347 -2.67 4.87 -0.67
CA SER A 347 -3.96 5.33 -1.20
C SER A 347 -3.88 6.55 -2.12
N HIS A 348 -2.67 7.07 -2.36
CA HIS A 348 -2.36 8.20 -3.26
C HIS A 348 -3.03 9.53 -2.86
N VAL A 349 -3.18 9.74 -1.56
CA VAL A 349 -3.81 10.94 -0.98
C VAL A 349 -2.89 11.60 0.02
N TRP A 350 -3.17 12.86 0.32
CA TRP A 350 -2.82 13.44 1.60
C TRP A 350 -4.04 13.45 2.48
N ASN A 351 -3.96 12.94 3.70
CA ASN A 351 -4.98 13.14 4.74
C ASN A 351 -4.38 12.83 6.11
N ARG A 352 -5.05 13.29 7.17
CA ARG A 352 -4.59 13.01 8.53
C ARG A 352 -5.74 12.87 9.52
N ALA A 353 -5.47 12.14 10.60
CA ALA A 353 -6.35 11.95 11.74
C ALA A 353 -5.54 11.99 13.04
N GLU A 354 -6.22 11.94 14.18
CA GLU A 354 -5.60 11.87 15.50
C GLU A 354 -6.41 10.94 16.40
N VAL A 355 -5.72 10.07 17.13
CA VAL A 355 -6.31 9.17 18.13
C VAL A 355 -5.52 9.33 19.43
N ASP A 356 -6.16 9.85 20.48
CA ASP A 356 -5.56 10.04 21.81
C ASP A 356 -4.15 10.69 21.82
N GLY A 357 -3.91 11.64 20.89
CA GLY A 357 -2.66 12.38 20.74
C GLY A 357 -1.62 11.73 19.81
N MET A 358 -1.87 10.50 19.33
CA MET A 358 -1.10 9.89 18.25
C MET A 358 -1.63 10.39 16.90
N HIS A 359 -0.75 10.92 16.06
CA HIS A 359 -1.11 11.43 14.75
C HIS A 359 -1.01 10.35 13.68
N TYR A 360 -1.97 10.35 12.77
CA TYR A 360 -1.98 9.55 11.57
C TYR A 360 -1.80 10.48 10.36
N LEU A 361 -0.83 10.20 9.50
CA LEU A 361 -0.57 10.98 8.29
C LEU A 361 -0.34 10.05 7.10
N GLU A 362 -1.16 10.20 6.07
CA GLU A 362 -0.84 9.72 4.74
C GLU A 362 -0.42 10.92 3.90
N THR A 363 0.72 10.83 3.21
CA THR A 363 1.28 11.92 2.39
C THR A 363 1.74 11.38 1.03
N SER A 364 0.92 10.50 0.46
CA SER A 364 1.24 9.66 -0.70
C SER A 364 0.76 10.24 -2.04
N ASN A 365 0.17 11.45 -2.06
CA ASN A 365 -0.25 12.10 -3.31
C ASN A 365 0.96 12.66 -4.10
N VAL A 366 1.67 11.78 -4.82
CA VAL A 366 2.87 12.10 -5.63
C VAL A 366 2.56 12.11 -7.14
N GLY A 367 1.31 12.46 -7.49
CA GLY A 367 0.90 12.88 -8.82
C GLY A 367 0.05 11.93 -9.64
N ASN A 368 -0.30 10.78 -9.10
CA ASN A 368 -1.55 10.10 -9.42
C ASN A 368 -2.42 10.05 -8.16
N THR A 369 -3.73 9.85 -8.35
CA THR A 369 -4.66 9.54 -7.26
C THR A 369 -5.74 8.60 -7.77
N PHE A 370 -6.20 7.70 -6.90
CA PHE A 370 -7.42 6.91 -7.13
C PHE A 370 -8.67 7.56 -6.54
N GLY A 371 -8.50 8.64 -5.77
CA GLY A 371 -9.58 9.41 -5.17
C GLY A 371 -9.52 9.39 -3.64
N ALA A 372 -10.20 10.37 -3.05
CA ALA A 372 -10.53 10.40 -1.64
C ALA A 372 -12.04 10.57 -1.48
N TYR A 373 -12.62 9.82 -0.56
CA TYR A 373 -14.05 9.59 -0.49
C TYR A 373 -14.57 10.08 0.84
N TYR A 374 -15.36 11.16 0.78
CA TYR A 374 -15.74 11.94 1.95
C TYR A 374 -17.16 12.45 1.80
N ALA A 375 -17.91 12.37 2.90
CA ALA A 375 -19.26 12.91 3.01
C ALA A 375 -19.38 13.70 4.32
N ASP A 376 -20.12 14.80 4.28
CA ASP A 376 -20.54 15.57 5.46
C ASP A 376 -21.95 16.13 5.28
N GLU A 377 -22.35 17.10 6.11
CA GLU A 377 -23.66 17.75 6.07
C GLU A 377 -24.02 18.41 4.72
N VAL A 378 -23.02 18.76 3.91
CA VAL A 378 -23.18 19.35 2.57
C VAL A 378 -23.43 18.27 1.51
N GLY A 379 -22.97 17.04 1.76
CA GLY A 379 -23.13 15.89 0.86
C GLY A 379 -21.83 15.11 0.66
N SER A 380 -21.90 14.10 -0.22
CA SER A 380 -20.75 13.30 -0.65
C SER A 380 -20.03 13.93 -1.84
N VAL A 381 -18.70 14.00 -1.79
CA VAL A 381 -17.86 14.45 -2.91
C VAL A 381 -17.73 13.36 -3.97
N SER A 382 -17.51 12.13 -3.52
CA SER A 382 -17.41 10.93 -4.35
C SER A 382 -17.56 9.68 -3.50
N GLU A 383 -17.89 8.55 -4.14
CA GLU A 383 -17.99 7.24 -3.51
C GLU A 383 -16.85 6.32 -3.98
N ARG A 384 -16.32 5.52 -3.04
CA ARG A 384 -15.22 4.55 -3.24
C ARG A 384 -15.47 3.67 -4.44
N ALA A 385 -14.43 3.44 -5.24
CA ALA A 385 -14.48 2.58 -6.42
C ALA A 385 -15.81 2.66 -7.22
N SER A 386 -16.37 3.85 -7.43
CA SER A 386 -17.70 4.01 -8.08
C SER A 386 -17.79 3.44 -9.51
N TRP A 387 -16.64 3.12 -10.11
CA TRP A 387 -16.53 2.41 -11.38
C TRP A 387 -16.79 0.90 -11.25
N ALA A 388 -16.61 0.30 -10.07
CA ALA A 388 -16.85 -1.12 -9.79
C ALA A 388 -18.33 -1.40 -9.54
N THR A 389 -19.18 -1.05 -10.52
CA THR A 389 -20.64 -1.10 -10.35
C THR A 389 -21.14 -2.51 -10.02
N SER A 390 -20.47 -3.57 -10.50
CA SER A 390 -20.86 -4.94 -10.22
C SER A 390 -20.76 -5.31 -8.74
N PHE A 391 -19.77 -4.78 -8.01
CA PHE A 391 -19.66 -4.98 -6.57
C PHE A 391 -20.73 -4.18 -5.83
N TRP A 392 -20.85 -2.88 -6.10
CA TRP A 392 -21.80 -2.04 -5.39
C TRP A 392 -23.26 -2.41 -5.65
N ASP A 393 -23.63 -2.77 -6.88
CA ASP A 393 -24.99 -3.23 -7.20
C ASP A 393 -25.34 -4.54 -6.47
N GLU A 394 -24.35 -5.40 -6.23
CA GLU A 394 -24.53 -6.63 -5.45
C GLU A 394 -24.66 -6.31 -3.96
N LEU A 395 -23.74 -5.51 -3.43
CA LEU A 395 -23.70 -5.12 -2.02
C LEU A 395 -24.97 -4.39 -1.58
N ASP A 396 -25.52 -3.54 -2.45
CA ASP A 396 -26.75 -2.78 -2.21
C ASP A 396 -28.04 -3.64 -2.40
N SER A 397 -27.92 -4.92 -2.77
CA SER A 397 -29.07 -5.80 -2.98
C SER A 397 -29.63 -6.39 -1.67
N ASP A 398 -30.93 -6.66 -1.65
CA ASP A 398 -31.62 -7.21 -0.46
C ASP A 398 -31.07 -8.58 0.00
N ASP A 399 -30.43 -9.32 -0.92
CA ASP A 399 -29.86 -10.66 -0.69
C ASP A 399 -28.33 -10.66 -0.94
N SER A 400 -27.65 -9.54 -0.64
CA SER A 400 -26.20 -9.38 -0.80
C SER A 400 -25.42 -10.54 -0.19
N ARG A 401 -24.37 -10.99 -0.89
CA ARG A 401 -23.44 -12.02 -0.40
C ARG A 401 -22.36 -11.48 0.54
N TRP A 402 -22.27 -10.15 0.67
CA TRP A 402 -21.35 -9.43 1.53
C TRP A 402 -22.09 -8.54 2.52
N ASP A 403 -21.52 -8.35 3.71
CA ASP A 403 -22.05 -7.39 4.68
C ASP A 403 -21.65 -5.96 4.29
N ALA A 404 -22.64 -5.11 4.05
CA ALA A 404 -22.43 -3.70 3.68
C ALA A 404 -21.76 -2.88 4.79
N GLU A 405 -21.84 -3.31 6.07
CA GLU A 405 -21.15 -2.64 7.17
C GLU A 405 -19.62 -2.71 7.02
N ASN A 406 -19.10 -3.70 6.28
CA ASN A 406 -17.66 -3.89 6.07
C ASN A 406 -17.06 -2.99 4.97
N TYR A 407 -17.88 -2.34 4.14
CA TYR A 407 -17.41 -1.63 2.94
C TYR A 407 -18.01 -0.22 2.84
N PRO A 408 -17.64 0.70 3.75
CA PRO A 408 -18.18 2.06 3.74
C PRO A 408 -17.80 2.80 2.46
N LYS A 409 -18.79 3.33 1.73
CA LYS A 409 -18.59 4.09 0.47
C LYS A 409 -17.80 5.39 0.64
N THR A 410 -17.75 5.95 1.84
CA THR A 410 -17.11 7.23 2.16
C THR A 410 -16.63 7.26 3.61
N GLY A 411 -15.66 8.12 3.92
CA GLY A 411 -15.16 8.29 5.28
C GLY A 411 -14.23 7.16 5.70
N ASP A 412 -13.54 7.33 6.82
CA ASP A 412 -12.64 6.32 7.38
C ASP A 412 -13.37 4.99 7.66
N VAL A 413 -12.68 3.86 7.45
CA VAL A 413 -13.26 2.51 7.64
C VAL A 413 -13.74 2.27 9.07
N HIS A 414 -13.09 2.93 10.05
CA HIS A 414 -13.43 2.88 11.47
C HIS A 414 -14.19 4.13 11.96
N GLY A 415 -14.62 4.99 11.04
CA GLY A 415 -15.35 6.22 11.34
C GLY A 415 -14.54 7.31 12.05
N ARG A 416 -13.20 7.28 11.96
CA ARG A 416 -12.35 8.36 12.49
C ARG A 416 -12.61 9.69 11.75
N GLU A 417 -12.66 10.77 12.51
CA GLU A 417 -12.86 12.12 11.97
C GLU A 417 -11.56 12.62 11.32
N PRO A 418 -11.57 13.02 10.03
CA PRO A 418 -10.39 13.53 9.38
C PRO A 418 -10.11 14.98 9.80
N VAL A 419 -8.84 15.38 9.81
CA VAL A 419 -8.47 16.76 10.12
C VAL A 419 -8.21 17.55 8.84
N PHE A 420 -8.79 18.74 8.77
CA PHE A 420 -8.61 19.65 7.65
C PHE A 420 -7.23 20.30 7.65
N PRO A 421 -6.68 20.63 6.47
CA PRO A 421 -5.54 21.53 6.33
C PRO A 421 -5.66 22.81 7.15
N THR A 422 -4.59 23.17 7.88
CA THR A 422 -4.59 24.30 8.82
C THR A 422 -4.26 25.66 8.20
N GLU A 423 -3.39 25.72 7.18
CA GLU A 423 -2.90 26.99 6.62
C GLU A 423 -3.81 27.48 5.48
N PHE A 424 -4.08 26.62 4.51
CA PHE A 424 -5.06 26.84 3.44
C PHE A 424 -5.52 25.48 2.86
N ASN A 425 -6.58 25.46 2.06
CA ASN A 425 -7.14 24.22 1.54
C ASN A 425 -6.81 24.02 0.04
N PRO A 426 -5.91 23.07 -0.33
CA PRO A 426 -5.50 22.89 -1.72
C PRO A 426 -6.65 22.49 -2.66
N MET A 427 -7.61 21.73 -2.16
CA MET A 427 -8.77 21.29 -2.94
C MET A 427 -9.86 22.35 -3.06
N GLU A 428 -9.83 23.44 -2.30
CA GLU A 428 -10.70 24.61 -2.53
C GLU A 428 -10.02 25.62 -3.47
N GLU A 429 -8.71 25.82 -3.32
CA GLU A 429 -8.00 26.96 -3.92
C GLU A 429 -7.20 26.63 -5.17
N LEU A 430 -6.63 25.42 -5.28
CA LEU A 430 -5.71 25.04 -6.37
C LEU A 430 -6.34 24.08 -7.36
N ASP A 431 -7.03 23.05 -6.90
CA ASP A 431 -7.61 22.01 -7.77
C ASP A 431 -9.00 21.58 -7.31
N PRO A 432 -10.02 22.46 -7.42
CA PRO A 432 -11.37 22.16 -6.96
C PRO A 432 -12.03 21.01 -7.70
N LEU A 433 -12.67 20.12 -6.94
CA LEU A 433 -13.44 18.99 -7.44
C LEU A 433 -14.89 19.35 -7.77
N GLU A 434 -15.40 20.42 -7.19
CA GLU A 434 -16.80 20.86 -7.29
C GLU A 434 -16.87 22.35 -7.68
N GLU A 435 -17.96 22.78 -8.33
CA GLU A 435 -18.11 24.17 -8.81
C GLU A 435 -18.15 25.23 -7.69
N ASP A 436 -18.48 24.83 -6.47
CA ASP A 436 -18.58 25.70 -5.30
C ASP A 436 -17.27 25.77 -4.48
N ASN A 437 -16.22 25.06 -4.92
CA ASN A 437 -14.91 25.01 -4.28
C ASN A 437 -14.99 24.64 -2.79
N ARG A 438 -15.72 23.58 -2.46
CA ARG A 438 -15.81 23.09 -1.08
C ARG A 438 -14.43 22.79 -0.47
N ARG A 439 -14.25 23.15 0.81
CA ARG A 439 -13.09 22.75 1.62
C ARG A 439 -13.13 21.25 1.88
N LEU A 440 -12.01 20.55 1.65
CA LEU A 440 -11.91 19.10 1.83
C LEU A 440 -10.77 18.72 2.79
N PRO A 441 -10.91 17.67 3.61
CA PRO A 441 -9.91 17.28 4.60
C PRO A 441 -8.77 16.42 4.01
N PHE A 442 -8.53 16.53 2.70
CA PHE A 442 -7.53 15.75 1.98
C PHE A 442 -6.94 16.54 0.81
N VAL A 443 -5.86 16.02 0.23
CA VAL A 443 -5.40 16.35 -1.13
C VAL A 443 -5.44 15.08 -1.96
N SER A 444 -6.18 15.12 -3.06
CA SER A 444 -6.30 14.00 -3.99
C SER A 444 -6.35 14.58 -5.40
N SER A 445 -5.20 14.67 -6.06
CA SER A 445 -5.07 15.32 -7.35
C SER A 445 -4.07 14.62 -8.27
N ASN A 446 -4.36 14.69 -9.58
CA ASN A 446 -3.44 14.33 -10.67
C ASN A 446 -2.71 15.55 -11.24
N ASN A 447 -2.82 16.71 -10.57
CA ASN A 447 -2.20 17.98 -10.92
C ASN A 447 -1.24 18.46 -9.82
N LEU A 448 -1.58 18.16 -8.56
CA LEU A 448 -0.80 18.53 -7.39
C LEU A 448 0.12 17.38 -6.96
N THR A 449 1.22 17.74 -6.31
CA THR A 449 2.05 16.79 -5.57
C THR A 449 2.32 17.32 -4.16
N VAL A 450 2.32 16.44 -3.17
CA VAL A 450 2.49 16.77 -1.75
C VAL A 450 3.77 16.17 -1.18
N PHE A 451 4.34 16.80 -0.16
CA PHE A 451 5.36 16.19 0.70
C PHE A 451 5.27 16.78 2.11
N SER A 452 5.79 16.07 3.09
CA SER A 452 5.76 16.48 4.50
C SER A 452 7.16 16.46 5.13
N ILE A 453 7.43 17.41 6.03
CA ILE A 453 8.72 17.60 6.69
C ILE A 453 8.51 17.61 8.20
N LEU A 454 9.24 16.75 8.93
CA LEU A 454 9.35 16.80 10.38
C LEU A 454 10.59 17.61 10.78
N ASP A 455 10.41 18.78 11.38
CA ASP A 455 11.47 19.53 12.03
C ASP A 455 11.67 19.00 13.46
N THR A 456 12.78 18.30 13.70
CA THR A 456 13.10 17.73 15.02
C THR A 456 13.54 18.76 16.06
N GLY A 457 13.80 20.01 15.65
CA GLY A 457 14.11 21.11 16.55
C GLY A 457 12.95 21.43 17.48
N ASP A 458 11.75 21.54 16.92
CA ASP A 458 10.53 21.90 17.65
C ASP A 458 9.40 20.86 17.56
N GLY A 459 9.55 19.82 16.73
CA GLY A 459 8.58 18.73 16.57
C GLY A 459 7.48 19.04 15.56
N THR A 460 7.65 20.06 14.73
CA THR A 460 6.62 20.48 13.78
C THR A 460 6.65 19.61 12.53
N VAL A 461 5.50 19.03 12.18
CA VAL A 461 5.24 18.41 10.88
C VAL A 461 4.57 19.44 9.97
N SER A 462 5.20 19.74 8.84
CA SER A 462 4.72 20.71 7.85
C SER A 462 4.48 20.01 6.51
N SER A 463 3.27 20.14 5.95
CA SER A 463 2.92 19.57 4.65
C SER A 463 2.82 20.66 3.59
N TYR A 464 3.49 20.41 2.46
CA TYR A 464 3.63 21.31 1.34
C TYR A 464 2.96 20.73 0.10
N VAL A 465 2.44 21.60 -0.76
CA VAL A 465 1.83 21.25 -2.03
C VAL A 465 2.45 22.06 -3.17
N PHE A 466 2.57 21.43 -4.33
CA PHE A 466 3.06 22.06 -5.55
C PHE A 466 2.17 21.70 -6.74
N ASP A 467 1.80 22.70 -7.54
CA ASP A 467 0.99 22.52 -8.75
C ASP A 467 1.89 22.27 -9.97
N THR A 468 1.90 21.03 -10.46
CA THR A 468 2.77 20.62 -11.57
C THR A 468 2.31 21.09 -12.94
N ARG A 469 1.14 21.74 -13.03
CA ARG A 469 0.69 22.43 -14.24
C ARG A 469 1.50 23.70 -14.50
N ASP A 470 2.10 24.28 -13.45
CA ASP A 470 2.98 25.45 -13.53
C ASP A 470 4.39 25.11 -12.99
N PRO A 471 5.31 24.63 -13.86
CA PRO A 471 6.67 24.28 -13.44
C PRO A 471 7.47 25.41 -12.77
N GLU A 472 7.13 26.67 -13.07
CA GLU A 472 7.77 27.86 -12.48
C GLU A 472 7.05 28.34 -11.22
N GLY A 473 5.99 27.65 -10.80
CA GLY A 473 5.19 27.98 -9.63
C GLY A 473 5.94 27.79 -8.31
N GLU A 474 5.37 28.37 -7.25
CA GLU A 474 5.89 28.26 -5.90
C GLU A 474 5.30 27.05 -5.15
N VAL A 475 6.10 26.45 -4.29
CA VAL A 475 5.64 25.47 -3.31
C VAL A 475 4.94 26.21 -2.18
N GLN A 476 3.81 25.69 -1.71
CA GLN A 476 2.99 26.34 -0.69
C GLN A 476 2.81 25.41 0.53
N LEU A 477 3.04 25.93 1.73
CA LEU A 477 2.72 25.27 2.99
C LEU A 477 1.19 25.31 3.20
N PHE A 478 0.55 24.15 3.33
CA PHE A 478 -0.91 24.07 3.42
C PHE A 478 -1.41 23.47 4.74
N ASP A 479 -0.60 22.69 5.45
CA ASP A 479 -0.94 22.13 6.75
C ASP A 479 0.29 22.07 7.67
N GLN A 480 0.04 22.25 8.98
CA GLN A 480 1.07 22.20 10.01
C GLN A 480 0.49 21.73 11.35
N PHE A 481 1.18 20.80 12.01
CA PHE A 481 0.87 20.36 13.37
C PHE A 481 2.16 20.01 14.14
N GLY A 482 2.10 19.93 15.46
CA GLY A 482 3.24 19.58 16.30
C GLY A 482 3.09 18.20 16.92
N LEU A 483 4.14 17.39 16.89
CA LEU A 483 4.21 16.13 17.62
C LEU A 483 4.32 16.41 19.12
N GLY A 484 3.51 15.73 19.92
CA GLY A 484 3.39 15.98 21.34
C GLY A 484 4.63 15.61 22.13
N ARG A 485 5.26 16.60 22.78
CA ARG A 485 5.83 16.53 24.14
C ARG A 485 6.18 17.89 24.72
#